data_AF-A0A7Y4TYG9-F1
#
_entry.id   AF-A0A7Y4TYG9-F1
#
_cell.length_a   1.000
_cell.length_b   1.000
_cell.length_c   1.000
_cell.angle_alpha   90.00
_cell.angle_beta   90.00
_cell.angle_gamma   90.00
#
_symmetry.space_group_name_H-M   'P 1'
#
loop_
_entity.id
_entity.type
_entity.pdbx_description
1 polymer ?
#
loop_
_entity_poly.entity_id
_entity_poly.type
_entity_poly.pdbx_seq_one_letter_code
_entity_poly.pdbx_strand_id
1 'polypeptide(L)'
;MSHIIIGIHGLANKPPKEQHEPDWVTAIQEGLARNCLLPDARVHFDLIFWAHLKYNPLLTTDPEPYLPTPVNQPIAKYRDGWLSMARAYVSDIPGDMITKAREWLGVSSLTDLVLSKKLTDLGAYYREPDYRKTLRDLLKKVITDNQSKRITLIAHSMGSIIAYDALRELGRDNVTMRVDNFITIGSPLGIPTVAAAIHKEWNTLRTPSIVRRWLNFADPRDPVAIDTHLRNDYDANDQGVEVEDDVILNNYVNVQGQPNYHKIYGYLRCPEMSEMLRGIL
;
A
#
# COMPACT_ATOMS: atom_id res chain seq x y z
N MET A 1 -16.26 -12.55 17.05
CA MET A 1 -16.38 -11.25 16.33
C MET A 1 -16.16 -11.51 14.85
N SER A 2 -16.97 -10.91 13.97
CA SER A 2 -16.76 -11.01 12.52
C SER A 2 -15.56 -10.18 12.09
N HIS A 3 -14.99 -10.51 10.93
CA HIS A 3 -13.83 -9.83 10.34
C HIS A 3 -14.25 -9.02 9.11
N ILE A 4 -13.54 -7.94 8.81
CA ILE A 4 -13.66 -7.18 7.56
C ILE A 4 -12.30 -6.70 7.08
N ILE A 5 -12.06 -6.87 5.78
CA ILE A 5 -10.94 -6.28 5.06
C ILE A 5 -11.45 -5.01 4.37
N ILE A 6 -10.79 -3.89 4.61
CA ILE A 6 -11.10 -2.61 3.97
C ILE A 6 -9.94 -2.23 3.07
N GLY A 7 -10.21 -2.13 1.76
CA GLY A 7 -9.22 -1.71 0.77
C GLY A 7 -9.21 -0.19 0.57
N ILE A 8 -8.03 0.40 0.43
CA ILE A 8 -7.85 1.82 0.08
C ILE A 8 -6.97 1.91 -1.15
N HIS A 9 -7.56 2.29 -2.28
CA HIS A 9 -6.85 2.30 -3.56
C HIS A 9 -5.88 3.47 -3.71
N GLY A 10 -4.89 3.31 -4.59
CA GLY A 10 -3.93 4.35 -4.93
C GLY A 10 -4.44 5.42 -5.90
N LEU A 11 -3.59 6.41 -6.14
CA LEU A 11 -3.82 7.52 -7.06
C LEU A 11 -3.84 7.03 -8.52
N ALA A 12 -5.03 6.98 -9.11
CA ALA A 12 -5.29 7.02 -10.56
C ALA A 12 -6.79 7.18 -10.76
N ASN A 13 -7.21 7.69 -11.93
CA ASN A 13 -8.61 7.55 -12.33
C ASN A 13 -8.93 6.05 -12.46
N LYS A 14 -10.11 5.64 -12.00
CA LYS A 14 -10.54 4.24 -11.87
C LYS A 14 -12.00 4.12 -12.26
N PRO A 15 -12.44 2.94 -12.71
CA PRO A 15 -13.86 2.68 -12.85
C PRO A 15 -14.56 2.72 -11.49
N PRO A 16 -15.90 2.85 -11.48
CA PRO A 16 -16.69 2.83 -10.25
C PRO A 16 -16.38 1.63 -9.36
N LYS A 17 -16.67 1.78 -8.06
CA LYS A 17 -16.41 0.76 -7.03
C LYS A 17 -16.90 -0.63 -7.43
N GLU A 18 -18.09 -0.70 -8.01
CA GLU A 18 -18.80 -1.93 -8.40
C GLU A 18 -18.03 -2.73 -9.46
N GLN A 19 -17.12 -2.09 -10.21
CA GLN A 19 -16.26 -2.73 -11.19
C GLN A 19 -14.84 -2.96 -10.67
N HIS A 20 -14.34 -2.08 -9.79
CA HIS A 20 -12.96 -2.16 -9.30
C HIS A 20 -12.78 -3.10 -8.10
N GLU A 21 -13.78 -3.18 -7.22
CA GLU A 21 -13.74 -4.03 -6.03
C GLU A 21 -13.67 -5.54 -6.37
N PRO A 22 -14.45 -6.07 -7.34
CA PRO A 22 -14.36 -7.48 -7.72
C PRO A 22 -12.95 -7.90 -8.17
N ASP A 23 -12.21 -7.03 -8.86
CA ASP A 23 -10.83 -7.30 -9.29
C ASP A 23 -9.89 -7.53 -8.10
N TRP A 24 -10.03 -6.74 -7.03
CA TRP A 24 -9.24 -6.92 -5.80
C TRP A 24 -9.58 -8.24 -5.11
N VAL A 25 -10.87 -8.54 -4.97
CA VAL A 25 -11.34 -9.78 -4.35
C VAL A 25 -10.86 -10.99 -5.14
N THR A 26 -10.92 -10.94 -6.47
CA THR A 26 -10.45 -12.03 -7.34
C THR A 26 -8.94 -12.23 -7.22
N ALA A 27 -8.15 -11.15 -7.16
CA ALA A 27 -6.71 -11.24 -6.93
C ALA A 27 -6.36 -11.88 -5.57
N ILE A 28 -7.07 -11.49 -4.51
CA ILE A 28 -6.92 -12.10 -3.18
C ILE A 28 -7.29 -13.59 -3.22
N GLN A 29 -8.41 -13.93 -3.85
CA GLN A 29 -8.87 -15.32 -3.98
C GLN A 29 -7.91 -16.18 -4.78
N GLU A 30 -7.31 -15.66 -5.87
CA GLU A 30 -6.25 -16.37 -6.59
C GLU A 30 -5.08 -16.67 -5.65
N GLY A 31 -4.62 -15.68 -4.89
CA GLY A 31 -3.54 -15.86 -3.92
C GLY A 31 -3.85 -16.94 -2.89
N LEU A 32 -5.01 -16.86 -2.24
CA LEU A 32 -5.46 -17.82 -1.23
C LEU A 32 -5.59 -19.24 -1.80
N ALA A 33 -6.17 -19.38 -2.99
CA ALA A 33 -6.32 -20.67 -3.66
C ALA A 33 -4.97 -21.32 -3.97
N ARG A 34 -4.03 -20.53 -4.50
CA ARG A 34 -2.77 -21.06 -5.06
C ARG A 34 -1.64 -21.18 -4.04
N ASN A 35 -1.56 -20.24 -3.09
CA ASN A 35 -0.48 -20.20 -2.11
C ASN A 35 -0.86 -20.93 -0.82
N CYS A 36 -2.14 -20.94 -0.46
CA CYS A 36 -2.63 -21.46 0.82
C CYS A 36 -3.58 -22.66 0.69
N LEU A 37 -3.94 -23.08 -0.53
CA LEU A 37 -4.90 -24.15 -0.81
C LEU A 37 -6.31 -23.87 -0.24
N LEU A 38 -6.74 -22.60 -0.28
CA LEU A 38 -8.03 -22.13 0.23
C LEU A 38 -8.89 -21.47 -0.88
N PRO A 39 -9.36 -22.24 -1.88
CA PRO A 39 -10.11 -21.68 -3.01
C PRO A 39 -11.49 -21.13 -2.60
N ASP A 40 -12.09 -21.67 -1.54
CA ASP A 40 -13.43 -21.30 -1.08
C ASP A 40 -13.40 -20.33 0.12
N ALA A 41 -12.25 -19.72 0.42
CA ALA A 41 -12.12 -18.77 1.51
C ALA A 41 -13.07 -17.58 1.31
N ARG A 42 -13.91 -17.32 2.31
CA ARG A 42 -14.86 -16.21 2.27
C ARG A 42 -14.16 -14.90 2.63
N VAL A 43 -13.97 -14.04 1.65
CA VAL A 43 -13.37 -12.72 1.83
C VAL A 43 -14.47 -11.68 2.07
N HIS A 44 -14.59 -11.18 3.30
CA HIS A 44 -15.45 -10.04 3.62
C HIS A 44 -14.68 -8.74 3.34
N PHE A 45 -14.96 -8.12 2.19
CA PHE A 45 -14.19 -7.00 1.67
C PHE A 45 -15.07 -5.76 1.45
N ASP A 46 -14.50 -4.57 1.65
CA ASP A 46 -15.10 -3.28 1.32
C ASP A 46 -14.04 -2.33 0.74
N LEU A 47 -14.22 -1.87 -0.50
CA LEU A 47 -13.34 -0.91 -1.12
C LEU A 47 -13.78 0.52 -0.79
N ILE A 48 -12.88 1.28 -0.19
CA ILE A 48 -13.02 2.74 -0.09
C ILE A 48 -12.63 3.36 -1.42
N PHE A 49 -13.66 3.74 -2.16
CA PHE A 49 -13.52 4.37 -3.46
C PHE A 49 -13.55 5.89 -3.35
N TRP A 50 -12.45 6.55 -3.74
CA TRP A 50 -12.30 8.00 -3.61
C TRP A 50 -11.89 8.71 -4.91
N ALA A 51 -11.69 7.98 -6.01
CA ALA A 51 -11.29 8.56 -7.29
C ALA A 51 -12.28 9.64 -7.78
N HIS A 52 -13.58 9.50 -7.49
CA HIS A 52 -14.64 10.45 -7.85
C HIS A 52 -14.46 11.86 -7.27
N LEU A 53 -13.68 12.00 -6.18
CA LEU A 53 -13.38 13.30 -5.58
C LEU A 53 -12.34 14.10 -6.37
N LYS A 54 -11.54 13.44 -7.22
CA LYS A 54 -10.48 14.07 -8.03
C LYS A 54 -10.75 13.99 -9.54
N TYR A 55 -11.46 12.97 -9.99
CA TYR A 55 -11.67 12.70 -11.41
C TYR A 55 -13.15 12.75 -11.77
N ASN A 56 -13.47 13.58 -12.77
CA ASN A 56 -14.78 13.64 -13.39
C ASN A 56 -14.60 13.93 -14.90
N PRO A 57 -14.98 13.02 -15.80
CA PRO A 57 -15.64 11.73 -15.53
C PRO A 57 -14.66 10.68 -14.97
N LEU A 58 -15.24 9.69 -14.29
CA LEU A 58 -14.54 8.43 -14.00
C LEU A 58 -14.27 7.65 -15.28
N LEU A 59 -13.30 6.73 -15.23
CA LEU A 59 -13.12 5.78 -16.32
C LEU A 59 -14.34 4.85 -16.41
N THR A 60 -14.73 4.48 -17.62
CA THR A 60 -15.77 3.48 -17.84
C THR A 60 -15.23 2.05 -17.76
N THR A 61 -13.93 1.88 -17.96
CA THR A 61 -13.21 0.60 -17.93
C THR A 61 -11.86 0.79 -17.25
N ASP A 62 -11.38 -0.22 -16.51
CA ASP A 62 -10.00 -0.22 -16.02
C ASP A 62 -9.06 -0.45 -17.23
N PRO A 63 -8.09 0.44 -17.51
CA PRO A 63 -7.11 0.22 -18.57
C PRO A 63 -6.18 -0.98 -18.28
N GLU A 64 -6.08 -1.38 -17.01
CA GLU A 64 -5.34 -2.56 -16.58
C GLU A 64 -6.21 -3.34 -15.56
N PRO A 65 -7.30 -4.00 -16.00
CA PRO A 65 -8.14 -4.80 -15.11
C PRO A 65 -7.33 -5.99 -14.58
N TYR A 66 -7.81 -6.63 -13.52
CA TYR A 66 -7.10 -7.78 -12.97
C TYR A 66 -6.98 -8.93 -14.00
N LEU A 67 -5.73 -9.38 -14.20
CA LEU A 67 -5.38 -10.54 -14.99
C LEU A 67 -4.83 -11.66 -14.10
N PRO A 68 -5.46 -12.86 -14.10
CA PRO A 68 -4.95 -13.99 -13.33
C PRO A 68 -3.61 -14.46 -13.89
N THR A 69 -2.72 -14.95 -13.02
CA THR A 69 -1.47 -15.55 -13.48
C THR A 69 -1.78 -16.86 -14.19
N PRO A 70 -1.18 -17.14 -15.37
CA PRO A 70 -1.35 -18.42 -16.06
C PRO A 70 -1.13 -19.61 -15.11
N VAL A 71 -1.97 -20.65 -15.21
CA VAL A 71 -1.99 -21.79 -14.27
C VAL A 71 -0.62 -22.48 -14.16
N ASN A 72 0.14 -22.50 -15.25
CA ASN A 72 1.48 -23.09 -15.34
C ASN A 72 2.62 -22.20 -14.81
N GLN A 73 2.35 -20.97 -14.40
CA GLN A 73 3.37 -20.05 -13.89
C GLN A 73 3.24 -19.88 -12.38
N PRO A 74 4.30 -20.06 -11.58
CA PRO A 74 4.22 -19.91 -10.13
C PRO A 74 3.99 -18.45 -9.72
N ILE A 75 3.21 -18.25 -8.65
CA ILE A 75 3.24 -16.99 -7.89
C ILE A 75 4.44 -17.11 -6.93
N ALA A 76 5.58 -16.59 -7.37
CA ALA A 76 6.84 -16.81 -6.66
C ALA A 76 6.87 -16.02 -5.33
N LYS A 77 7.27 -16.71 -4.25
CA LYS A 77 7.66 -16.06 -3.01
C LYS A 77 8.98 -15.31 -3.21
N TYR A 78 9.17 -14.19 -2.54
CA TYR A 78 10.51 -13.61 -2.48
C TYR A 78 11.47 -14.62 -1.84
N ARG A 79 12.62 -14.85 -2.47
CA ARG A 79 13.71 -15.65 -1.90
C ARG A 79 14.97 -14.79 -1.95
N ASP A 80 15.65 -14.72 -0.81
CA ASP A 80 16.92 -14.02 -0.60
C ASP A 80 18.01 -14.36 -1.63
N GLY A 81 17.86 -15.40 -2.45
CA GLY A 81 18.83 -15.77 -3.51
C GLY A 81 18.99 -14.79 -4.68
N TRP A 82 18.10 -13.80 -4.85
CA TRP A 82 18.27 -12.73 -5.86
C TRP A 82 19.18 -11.58 -5.36
N LEU A 83 19.68 -11.66 -4.12
CA LEU A 83 20.58 -10.70 -3.46
C LEU A 83 21.87 -10.37 -4.24
N SER A 84 22.24 -11.12 -5.28
CA SER A 84 23.35 -10.75 -6.17
C SER A 84 23.04 -9.55 -7.07
N MET A 85 21.76 -9.30 -7.40
CA MET A 85 21.38 -8.16 -8.25
C MET A 85 21.15 -6.88 -7.44
N ALA A 86 20.63 -7.00 -6.21
CA ALA A 86 20.47 -5.88 -5.29
C ALA A 86 21.79 -5.46 -4.62
N ARG A 87 22.71 -6.40 -4.32
CA ARG A 87 24.06 -6.05 -3.81
C ARG A 87 24.87 -5.22 -4.81
N ALA A 88 24.70 -5.43 -6.11
CA ALA A 88 25.34 -4.60 -7.13
C ALA A 88 24.84 -3.14 -7.12
N TYR A 89 23.70 -2.86 -6.49
CA TYR A 89 23.14 -1.50 -6.38
C TYR A 89 23.38 -0.82 -5.02
N VAL A 90 23.65 -1.58 -3.96
CA VAL A 90 23.62 -1.04 -2.58
C VAL A 90 24.92 -1.20 -1.79
N SER A 91 25.88 -2.03 -2.19
CA SER A 91 27.11 -2.22 -1.39
C SER A 91 28.35 -1.62 -2.04
N ASP A 92 28.51 -0.31 -1.90
CA ASP A 92 29.72 0.30 -1.33
C ASP A 92 29.54 1.82 -1.16
N ILE A 93 30.24 2.39 -0.18
CA ILE A 93 30.47 3.81 0.12
C ILE A 93 29.77 4.32 1.41
N PRO A 94 30.53 4.47 2.51
CA PRO A 94 30.10 5.23 3.69
C PRO A 94 30.07 6.74 3.37
N GLY A 95 29.02 7.44 3.80
CA GLY A 95 28.93 8.91 3.70
C GLY A 95 27.56 9.43 3.24
N ASP A 96 26.98 10.25 4.11
CA ASP A 96 25.94 11.28 3.93
C ASP A 96 24.83 11.05 2.88
N MET A 97 23.69 10.51 3.36
CA MET A 97 22.51 10.19 2.54
C MET A 97 21.93 11.38 1.78
N ILE A 98 22.12 12.60 2.27
CA ILE A 98 21.57 13.82 1.66
C ILE A 98 22.28 14.15 0.32
N THR A 99 23.57 13.80 0.21
CA THR A 99 24.36 14.13 -0.98
C THR A 99 24.10 13.14 -2.12
N LYS A 100 23.96 11.85 -1.81
CA LYS A 100 23.67 10.80 -2.80
C LYS A 100 22.24 10.82 -3.33
N ALA A 101 21.27 11.29 -2.52
CA ALA A 101 19.92 11.54 -3.00
C ALA A 101 19.89 12.54 -4.18
N ARG A 102 20.83 13.50 -4.22
CA ARG A 102 20.93 14.49 -5.31
C ARG A 102 21.55 13.94 -6.59
N GLU A 103 22.47 12.98 -6.49
CA GLU A 103 23.10 12.31 -7.64
C GLU A 103 22.19 11.24 -8.27
N TRP A 104 21.40 10.52 -7.45
CA TRP A 104 20.48 9.48 -7.94
C TRP A 104 19.26 10.04 -8.67
N LEU A 105 18.84 11.27 -8.35
CA LEU A 105 17.81 12.02 -9.09
C LEU A 105 18.22 12.38 -10.54
N GLY A 106 19.41 11.99 -10.99
CA GLY A 106 20.00 12.40 -12.26
C GLY A 106 19.91 11.43 -13.44
N VAL A 107 19.39 10.18 -13.33
CA VAL A 107 19.32 9.26 -14.48
C VAL A 107 18.14 8.26 -14.41
N SER A 108 17.00 8.55 -15.05
CA SER A 108 16.51 7.85 -16.26
C SER A 108 15.21 8.49 -16.78
N SER A 109 15.19 8.84 -18.06
CA SER A 109 14.20 9.75 -18.67
C SER A 109 12.74 9.28 -18.71
N LEU A 110 12.43 8.05 -18.28
CA LEU A 110 11.07 7.50 -18.19
C LEU A 110 10.56 7.32 -16.74
N THR A 111 11.46 7.08 -15.78
CA THR A 111 11.10 6.99 -14.35
C THR A 111 10.82 8.37 -13.77
N ASP A 112 11.56 9.39 -14.21
CA ASP A 112 11.44 10.76 -13.69
C ASP A 112 10.07 11.36 -13.98
N LEU A 113 9.43 11.01 -15.10
CA LEU A 113 8.13 11.58 -15.49
C LEU A 113 6.96 10.95 -14.74
N VAL A 114 6.97 9.63 -14.55
CA VAL A 114 5.95 8.92 -13.75
C VAL A 114 6.10 9.27 -12.26
N LEU A 115 7.35 9.28 -11.76
CA LEU A 115 7.65 9.65 -10.39
C LEU A 115 7.34 11.13 -10.14
N SER A 116 7.75 12.06 -11.00
CA SER A 116 7.44 13.49 -10.83
C SER A 116 5.94 13.77 -10.88
N LYS A 117 5.18 13.12 -11.77
CA LYS A 117 3.71 13.26 -11.80
C LYS A 117 3.09 12.71 -10.52
N LYS A 118 3.52 11.53 -10.06
CA LYS A 118 3.06 10.98 -8.77
C LYS A 118 3.45 11.87 -7.59
N LEU A 119 4.69 12.36 -7.51
CA LEU A 119 5.13 13.29 -6.47
C LEU A 119 4.38 14.62 -6.50
N THR A 120 4.05 15.12 -7.70
CA THR A 120 3.23 16.32 -7.88
C THR A 120 1.83 16.11 -7.30
N ASP A 121 1.22 14.98 -7.60
CA ASP A 121 -0.11 14.62 -7.08
C ASP A 121 -0.11 14.21 -5.60
N LEU A 122 0.97 13.57 -5.11
CA LEU A 122 1.19 13.35 -3.68
C LEU A 122 1.30 14.68 -2.93
N GLY A 123 1.99 15.65 -3.54
CA GLY A 123 2.00 17.02 -3.06
C GLY A 123 0.61 17.66 -3.05
N ALA A 124 -0.31 17.27 -3.94
CA ALA A 124 -1.67 17.83 -3.97
C ALA A 124 -2.46 17.47 -2.70
N TYR A 125 -2.32 16.24 -2.19
CA TYR A 125 -2.92 15.84 -0.93
C TYR A 125 -2.52 16.75 0.24
N TYR A 126 -1.24 17.12 0.35
CA TYR A 126 -0.78 18.02 1.40
C TYR A 126 -1.02 19.51 1.11
N ARG A 127 -1.32 19.90 -0.14
CA ARG A 127 -1.61 21.28 -0.54
C ARG A 127 -3.09 21.66 -0.44
N GLU A 128 -4.00 20.71 -0.41
CA GLU A 128 -5.45 20.93 -0.45
C GLU A 128 -6.12 20.43 0.85
N PRO A 129 -6.23 21.26 1.91
CA PRO A 129 -6.71 20.83 3.22
C PRO A 129 -8.11 20.21 3.22
N ASP A 130 -9.05 20.79 2.46
CA ASP A 130 -10.44 20.32 2.42
C ASP A 130 -10.57 18.97 1.70
N TYR A 131 -9.85 18.79 0.59
CA TYR A 131 -9.76 17.52 -0.13
C TYR A 131 -9.19 16.42 0.79
N ARG A 132 -8.08 16.73 1.46
CA ARG A 132 -7.45 15.84 2.42
C ARG A 132 -8.35 15.49 3.60
N LYS A 133 -9.06 16.48 4.16
CA LYS A 133 -10.01 16.26 5.25
C LYS A 133 -11.14 15.33 4.80
N THR A 134 -11.68 15.55 3.60
CA THR A 134 -12.75 14.72 3.03
C THR A 134 -12.31 13.25 2.88
N LEU A 135 -11.10 13.01 2.37
CA LEU A 135 -10.54 11.66 2.24
C LEU A 135 -10.37 10.97 3.60
N ARG A 136 -9.84 11.70 4.59
CA ARG A 136 -9.67 11.17 5.95
C ARG A 136 -11.01 10.86 6.61
N ASP A 137 -11.98 11.76 6.50
CA ASP A 137 -13.32 11.57 7.08
C ASP A 137 -14.05 10.37 6.45
N LEU A 138 -13.91 10.17 5.13
CA LEU A 138 -14.45 8.99 4.45
C LEU A 138 -13.92 7.69 5.08
N LEU A 139 -12.61 7.58 5.27
CA LEU A 139 -12.00 6.38 5.86
C LEU A 139 -12.33 6.23 7.35
N LYS A 140 -12.24 7.32 8.14
CA LYS A 140 -12.61 7.30 9.56
C LYS A 140 -14.05 6.82 9.75
N LYS A 141 -14.97 7.26 8.88
CA LYS A 141 -16.36 6.82 8.91
C LYS A 141 -16.48 5.30 8.70
N VAL A 142 -15.85 4.75 7.65
CA VAL A 142 -15.92 3.30 7.37
C VAL A 142 -15.33 2.47 8.53
N ILE A 143 -14.21 2.91 9.11
CA ILE A 143 -13.60 2.24 10.28
C ILE A 143 -14.57 2.29 11.47
N THR A 144 -15.15 3.45 11.76
CA THR A 144 -16.07 3.65 12.88
C THR A 144 -17.34 2.83 12.73
N ASP A 145 -17.93 2.78 11.52
CA ASP A 145 -19.13 2.00 11.22
C ASP A 145 -18.88 0.49 11.39
N ASN A 146 -17.62 0.04 11.29
CA ASN A 146 -17.21 -1.36 11.45
C ASN A 146 -16.49 -1.66 12.78
N GLN A 147 -16.50 -0.75 13.76
CA GLN A 147 -15.73 -0.88 15.01
C GLN A 147 -16.07 -2.11 15.88
N SER A 148 -17.22 -2.76 15.64
CA SER A 148 -17.62 -4.01 16.30
C SER A 148 -16.98 -5.27 15.68
N LYS A 149 -16.29 -5.11 14.55
CA LYS A 149 -15.60 -6.18 13.81
C LYS A 149 -14.09 -6.12 14.04
N ARG A 150 -13.40 -7.21 13.71
CA ARG A 150 -11.95 -7.21 13.54
C ARG A 150 -11.62 -6.55 12.20
N ILE A 151 -10.88 -5.44 12.20
CA ILE A 151 -10.63 -4.64 10.99
C ILE A 151 -9.20 -4.91 10.49
N THR A 152 -9.07 -5.24 9.20
CA THR A 152 -7.80 -5.20 8.47
C THR A 152 -7.88 -4.19 7.35
N LEU A 153 -6.92 -3.26 7.30
CA LEU A 153 -6.80 -2.27 6.24
C LEU A 153 -5.73 -2.71 5.24
N ILE A 154 -6.02 -2.64 3.95
CA ILE A 154 -5.03 -2.83 2.88
C ILE A 154 -4.96 -1.56 2.05
N ALA A 155 -3.87 -0.82 2.20
CA ALA A 155 -3.72 0.52 1.64
C ALA A 155 -2.61 0.56 0.58
N HIS A 156 -2.98 0.85 -0.66
CA HIS A 156 -2.07 0.86 -1.80
C HIS A 156 -1.63 2.27 -2.18
N SER A 157 -0.33 2.46 -2.41
CA SER A 157 0.22 3.71 -2.94
C SER A 157 -0.29 4.92 -2.13
N MET A 158 -0.85 5.97 -2.77
CA MET A 158 -1.43 7.12 -2.07
C MET A 158 -2.51 6.76 -1.03
N GLY A 159 -3.20 5.63 -1.19
CA GLY A 159 -4.11 5.10 -0.18
C GLY A 159 -3.44 4.86 1.17
N SER A 160 -2.15 4.51 1.20
CA SER A 160 -1.39 4.32 2.44
C SER A 160 -1.15 5.62 3.21
N ILE A 161 -0.94 6.75 2.51
CA ILE A 161 -0.84 8.07 3.14
C ILE A 161 -2.17 8.47 3.76
N ILE A 162 -3.26 8.36 2.98
CA ILE A 162 -4.62 8.66 3.44
C ILE A 162 -4.95 7.81 4.68
N ALA A 163 -4.62 6.52 4.62
CA ALA A 163 -4.84 5.59 5.72
C ALA A 163 -4.03 5.93 6.96
N TYR A 164 -2.74 6.21 6.79
CA TYR A 164 -1.88 6.61 7.91
C TYR A 164 -2.44 7.84 8.62
N ASP A 165 -2.71 8.94 7.90
CA ASP A 165 -3.21 10.16 8.54
C ASP A 165 -4.58 9.97 9.19
N ALA A 166 -5.50 9.24 8.55
CA ALA A 166 -6.81 8.94 9.13
C ALA A 166 -6.70 8.12 10.42
N LEU A 167 -5.78 7.16 10.49
CA LEU A 167 -5.51 6.36 11.69
C LEU A 167 -4.87 7.18 12.80
N ARG A 168 -3.93 8.07 12.46
CA ARG A 168 -3.30 9.00 13.41
C ARG A 168 -4.33 9.95 14.02
N GLU A 169 -5.25 10.45 13.20
CA GLU A 169 -6.35 11.33 13.64
C GLU A 169 -7.37 10.56 14.49
N LEU A 170 -7.84 9.41 14.01
CA LEU A 170 -8.81 8.60 14.73
C LEU A 170 -8.27 8.09 16.07
N GLY A 171 -6.97 7.76 16.15
CA GLY A 171 -6.34 7.37 17.39
C GLY A 171 -6.11 8.49 18.39
N ARG A 172 -6.10 9.75 17.93
CA ARG A 172 -6.15 10.93 18.79
C ARG A 172 -7.58 11.16 19.30
N ASP A 173 -8.57 11.02 18.43
CA ASP A 173 -9.98 11.30 18.74
C ASP A 173 -10.63 10.21 19.60
N ASN A 174 -10.29 8.94 19.38
CA ASN A 174 -10.85 7.80 20.08
C ASN A 174 -9.78 6.74 20.38
N VAL A 175 -9.20 6.83 21.58
CA VAL A 175 -8.18 5.92 22.09
C VAL A 175 -8.66 4.47 22.31
N THR A 176 -9.96 4.19 22.20
CA THR A 176 -10.52 2.83 22.32
C THR A 176 -10.69 2.12 20.98
N MET A 177 -10.61 2.86 19.86
CA MET A 177 -10.70 2.28 18.51
C MET A 177 -9.56 1.28 18.27
N ARG A 178 -9.81 0.21 17.52
CA ARG A 178 -8.79 -0.80 17.23
C ARG A 178 -8.84 -1.21 15.76
N VAL A 179 -7.66 -1.21 15.14
CA VAL A 179 -7.41 -1.80 13.83
C VAL A 179 -6.41 -2.93 14.03
N ASP A 180 -6.82 -4.16 13.70
CA ASP A 180 -6.01 -5.34 13.98
C ASP A 180 -4.78 -5.39 13.09
N ASN A 181 -4.95 -5.12 11.79
CA ASN A 181 -3.84 -5.05 10.85
C ASN A 181 -3.95 -3.81 9.98
N PHE A 182 -2.87 -3.06 9.86
CA PHE A 182 -2.68 -2.04 8.84
C PHE A 182 -1.62 -2.54 7.85
N ILE A 183 -2.03 -2.86 6.62
CA ILE A 183 -1.13 -3.34 5.57
C ILE A 183 -0.91 -2.24 4.56
N THR A 184 0.35 -1.88 4.32
CA THR A 184 0.76 -0.93 3.28
C THR A 184 1.43 -1.67 2.14
N ILE A 185 1.03 -1.36 0.90
CA ILE A 185 1.55 -2.01 -0.31
C ILE A 185 1.90 -0.98 -1.39
N GLY A 186 3.06 -1.11 -2.02
CA GLY A 186 3.55 -0.11 -2.99
C GLY A 186 3.58 1.30 -2.38
N SER A 187 3.94 1.41 -1.10
CA SER A 187 3.70 2.61 -0.30
C SER A 187 4.78 3.67 -0.47
N PRO A 188 4.42 4.94 -0.71
CA PRO A 188 5.36 6.07 -0.73
C PRO A 188 5.71 6.62 0.67
N LEU A 189 5.34 5.93 1.77
CA LEU A 189 5.50 6.45 3.13
C LEU A 189 6.95 6.69 3.56
N GLY A 190 7.91 5.98 2.96
CA GLY A 190 9.36 6.18 3.17
C GLY A 190 9.99 7.19 2.21
N ILE A 191 9.22 7.79 1.29
CA ILE A 191 9.76 8.85 0.43
C ILE A 191 10.01 10.09 1.32
N PRO A 192 11.22 10.69 1.31
CA PRO A 192 11.58 11.77 2.22
C PRO A 192 10.61 12.96 2.21
N THR A 193 10.03 13.31 1.05
CA THR A 193 9.06 14.40 0.93
C THR A 193 7.71 14.07 1.59
N VAL A 194 7.29 12.81 1.56
CA VAL A 194 6.08 12.32 2.24
C VAL A 194 6.34 12.25 3.73
N ALA A 195 7.44 11.63 4.16
CA ALA A 195 7.85 11.55 5.56
C ALA A 195 7.97 12.95 6.20
N ALA A 196 8.58 13.93 5.50
CA ALA A 196 8.66 15.30 5.97
C ALA A 196 7.27 15.98 6.11
N ALA A 197 6.35 15.72 5.19
CA ALA A 197 4.99 16.25 5.27
C ALA A 197 4.20 15.66 6.45
N ILE A 198 4.34 14.35 6.68
CA ILE A 198 3.77 13.65 7.84
C ILE A 198 4.36 14.20 9.13
N HIS A 199 5.69 14.31 9.22
CA HIS A 199 6.35 14.86 10.39
C HIS A 199 5.91 16.31 10.66
N LYS A 200 5.72 17.14 9.63
CA LYS A 200 5.21 18.50 9.79
C LYS A 200 3.80 18.54 10.39
N GLU A 201 2.94 17.58 10.07
CA GLU A 201 1.56 17.52 10.58
C GLU A 201 1.48 16.90 11.98
N TRP A 202 2.26 15.84 12.24
CA TRP A 202 2.14 15.02 13.44
C TRP A 202 3.26 15.23 14.46
N ASN A 203 4.31 15.98 14.10
CA ASN A 203 5.53 16.21 14.88
C ASN A 203 6.30 14.91 15.25
N THR A 204 6.01 13.80 14.57
CA THR A 204 6.67 12.50 14.75
C THR A 204 6.25 11.55 13.63
N LEU A 205 7.15 10.63 13.26
CA LEU A 205 6.87 9.47 12.43
C LEU A 205 6.81 8.25 13.35
N ARG A 206 5.62 7.68 13.53
CA ARG A 206 5.43 6.53 14.42
C ARG A 206 4.19 5.74 14.04
N THR A 207 4.12 4.48 14.45
CA THR A 207 2.93 3.67 14.19
C THR A 207 1.67 4.30 14.83
N PRO A 208 0.49 4.25 14.18
CA PRO A 208 -0.73 4.79 14.78
C PRO A 208 -1.11 4.06 16.08
N SER A 209 -1.58 4.80 17.09
CA SER A 209 -1.85 4.26 18.43
C SER A 209 -2.95 3.20 18.49
N ILE A 210 -3.86 3.21 17.51
CA ILE A 210 -5.00 2.29 17.41
C ILE A 210 -4.70 1.03 16.60
N VAL A 211 -3.51 0.95 15.99
CA VAL A 211 -3.07 -0.19 15.18
C VAL A 211 -2.36 -1.21 16.07
N ARG A 212 -2.78 -2.49 15.96
CA ARG A 212 -2.16 -3.60 16.70
C ARG A 212 -0.99 -4.25 15.97
N ARG A 213 -1.01 -4.19 14.63
CA ARG A 213 0.05 -4.72 13.77
C ARG A 213 0.12 -3.90 12.49
N TRP A 214 1.32 -3.45 12.10
CA TRP A 214 1.55 -2.78 10.83
C TRP A 214 2.49 -3.61 9.98
N LEU A 215 1.99 -4.12 8.85
CA LEU A 215 2.76 -4.83 7.84
C LEU A 215 3.02 -3.93 6.62
N ASN A 216 4.24 -3.92 6.13
CA ASN A 216 4.59 -3.23 4.90
C ASN A 216 5.15 -4.22 3.88
N PHE A 217 4.45 -4.40 2.75
CA PHE A 217 4.93 -5.21 1.64
C PHE A 217 5.46 -4.34 0.52
N ALA A 218 6.72 -4.55 0.16
CA ALA A 218 7.41 -3.77 -0.86
C ALA A 218 8.09 -4.68 -1.89
N ASP A 219 7.93 -4.36 -3.17
CA ASP A 219 8.76 -4.93 -4.24
C ASP A 219 9.94 -3.99 -4.49
N PRO A 220 11.21 -4.43 -4.43
CA PRO A 220 12.38 -3.57 -4.67
C PRO A 220 12.43 -2.97 -6.08
N ARG A 221 11.63 -3.51 -7.03
CA ARG A 221 11.51 -3.01 -8.41
C ARG A 221 10.35 -2.02 -8.58
N ASP A 222 9.54 -1.81 -7.54
CA ASP A 222 8.49 -0.80 -7.54
C ASP A 222 9.10 0.59 -7.25
N PRO A 223 9.08 1.52 -8.23
CA PRO A 223 9.70 2.83 -8.07
C PRO A 223 8.98 3.75 -7.07
N VAL A 224 7.82 3.35 -6.53
CA VAL A 224 7.12 4.10 -5.48
C VAL A 224 7.45 3.55 -4.09
N ALA A 225 7.75 2.26 -3.98
CA ALA A 225 8.19 1.60 -2.76
C ALA A 225 9.71 1.39 -2.76
N ILE A 226 10.46 2.44 -3.17
CA ILE A 226 11.93 2.42 -3.18
C ILE A 226 12.46 2.15 -1.78
N ASP A 227 11.83 2.75 -0.76
CA ASP A 227 12.08 2.35 0.61
C ASP A 227 11.28 1.07 0.92
N THR A 228 12.03 0.01 1.16
CA THR A 228 11.51 -1.32 1.48
C THR A 228 11.42 -1.56 3.00
N HIS A 229 11.91 -0.63 3.82
CA HIS A 229 12.12 -0.82 5.25
C HIS A 229 11.54 0.34 6.09
N LEU A 230 10.23 0.58 6.07
CA LEU A 230 9.60 1.68 6.82
C LEU A 230 9.87 1.63 8.33
N ARG A 231 10.24 0.47 8.88
CA ARG A 231 10.61 0.31 10.30
C ARG A 231 11.76 1.21 10.74
N ASN A 232 12.68 1.59 9.85
CA ASN A 232 13.79 2.48 10.21
C ASN A 232 13.36 3.96 10.36
N ASP A 233 12.20 4.32 9.79
CA ASP A 233 11.68 5.68 9.72
C ASP A 233 10.57 5.95 10.74
N TYR A 234 9.79 4.93 11.10
CA TYR A 234 8.61 5.05 11.97
C TYR A 234 8.83 4.38 13.33
N ASP A 235 8.84 5.18 14.39
CA ASP A 235 8.96 4.71 15.77
C ASP A 235 7.76 3.84 16.20
N ALA A 236 7.98 3.02 17.23
CA ALA A 236 6.90 2.25 17.84
C ALA A 236 5.80 3.15 18.46
N ASN A 237 4.55 2.67 18.46
CA ASN A 237 3.50 3.29 19.27
C ASN A 237 3.69 2.96 20.76
N ASP A 238 2.84 3.54 21.62
CA ASP A 238 2.94 3.36 23.08
C ASP A 238 2.65 1.92 23.55
N GLN A 239 2.28 1.03 22.63
CA GLN A 239 2.08 -0.40 22.87
C GLN A 239 3.24 -1.25 22.33
N GLY A 240 4.31 -0.62 21.83
CA GLY A 240 5.47 -1.31 21.26
C GLY A 240 5.24 -1.87 19.86
N VAL A 241 4.18 -1.45 19.15
CA VAL A 241 3.94 -1.89 17.77
C VAL A 241 4.90 -1.16 16.85
N GLU A 242 5.80 -1.91 16.22
CA GLU A 242 6.72 -1.46 15.17
C GLU A 242 6.17 -1.84 13.78
N VAL A 243 6.78 -1.31 12.73
CA VAL A 243 6.48 -1.77 11.36
C VAL A 243 7.18 -3.11 11.11
N GLU A 244 6.44 -4.06 10.55
CA GLU A 244 6.95 -5.33 10.05
C GLU A 244 7.12 -5.23 8.52
N ASP A 245 8.35 -5.00 8.06
CA ASP A 245 8.67 -4.94 6.64
C ASP A 245 8.95 -6.32 6.05
N ASP A 246 8.27 -6.63 4.95
CA ASP A 246 8.43 -7.86 4.20
C ASP A 246 8.63 -7.53 2.72
N VAL A 247 9.72 -8.03 2.15
CA VAL A 247 10.00 -7.90 0.72
C VAL A 247 9.20 -8.94 -0.05
N ILE A 248 8.49 -8.52 -1.09
CA ILE A 248 7.66 -9.40 -1.92
C ILE A 248 8.11 -9.39 -3.38
N LEU A 249 7.61 -10.34 -4.18
CA LEU A 249 7.74 -10.31 -5.63
C LEU A 249 6.37 -10.06 -6.28
N ASN A 250 6.18 -8.84 -6.75
CA ASN A 250 5.07 -8.48 -7.60
C ASN A 250 5.38 -8.98 -9.03
N ASN A 251 4.75 -10.08 -9.42
CA ASN A 251 4.87 -10.66 -10.74
C ASN A 251 3.71 -10.28 -11.69
N TYR A 252 3.02 -9.17 -11.39
CA TYR A 252 1.91 -8.73 -12.22
C TYR A 252 2.38 -8.30 -13.61
N VAL A 253 1.66 -8.75 -14.63
CA VAL A 253 1.84 -8.35 -16.02
C VAL A 253 0.56 -7.68 -16.52
N ASN A 254 0.71 -6.58 -17.25
CA ASN A 254 -0.41 -5.86 -17.82
C ASN A 254 -0.98 -6.59 -19.06
N VAL A 255 -2.00 -6.00 -19.68
CA VAL A 255 -2.68 -6.56 -20.86
C VAL A 255 -1.76 -6.69 -22.09
N GLN A 256 -0.62 -5.99 -22.11
CA GLN A 256 0.42 -6.10 -23.14
C GLN A 256 1.52 -7.11 -22.78
N GLY A 257 1.41 -7.82 -21.65
CA GLY A 257 2.40 -8.78 -21.17
C GLY A 257 3.65 -8.14 -20.58
N GLN A 258 3.61 -6.85 -20.26
CA GLN A 258 4.74 -6.13 -19.64
C GLN A 258 4.62 -6.15 -18.11
N PRO A 259 5.72 -6.29 -17.37
CA PRO A 259 5.68 -6.22 -15.91
C PRO A 259 5.18 -4.86 -15.40
N ASN A 260 4.33 -4.89 -14.38
CA ASN A 260 3.93 -3.70 -13.63
C ASN A 260 4.07 -3.95 -12.12
N TYR A 261 5.28 -3.71 -11.60
CA TYR A 261 5.66 -3.97 -10.21
C TYR A 261 4.88 -3.13 -9.18
N HIS A 262 4.25 -2.04 -9.62
CA HIS A 262 3.43 -1.18 -8.77
C HIS A 262 1.94 -1.54 -8.80
N LYS A 263 1.50 -2.39 -9.74
CA LYS A 263 0.07 -2.74 -9.83
C LYS A 263 -0.33 -3.53 -8.59
N ILE A 264 -1.41 -3.08 -7.97
CA ILE A 264 -1.89 -3.63 -6.71
C ILE A 264 -2.16 -5.14 -6.75
N TYR A 265 -2.66 -5.66 -7.85
CA TYR A 265 -3.09 -7.06 -7.94
C TYR A 265 -1.96 -8.05 -7.69
N GLY A 266 -0.73 -7.72 -8.07
CA GLY A 266 0.42 -8.57 -7.78
C GLY A 266 0.78 -8.61 -6.29
N TYR A 267 0.60 -7.49 -5.57
CA TYR A 267 0.71 -7.47 -4.10
C TYR A 267 -0.41 -8.29 -3.44
N LEU A 268 -1.65 -8.15 -3.91
CA LEU A 268 -2.81 -8.84 -3.31
C LEU A 268 -2.74 -10.36 -3.43
N ARG A 269 -2.16 -10.88 -4.52
CA ARG A 269 -2.05 -12.32 -4.76
C ARG A 269 -0.74 -12.95 -4.28
N CYS A 270 0.21 -12.16 -3.76
CA CYS A 270 1.52 -12.70 -3.41
C CYS A 270 1.42 -13.67 -2.22
N PRO A 271 2.40 -14.59 -2.06
CA PRO A 271 2.34 -15.58 -0.99
C PRO A 271 2.32 -14.95 0.41
N GLU A 272 3.05 -13.86 0.63
CA GLU A 272 3.13 -13.15 1.91
C GLU A 272 1.77 -12.57 2.32
N MET A 273 1.07 -11.91 1.38
CA MET A 273 -0.30 -11.45 1.59
C MET A 273 -1.26 -12.62 1.84
N SER A 274 -1.16 -13.69 1.07
CA SER A 274 -2.04 -14.86 1.20
C SER A 274 -1.88 -15.54 2.56
N GLU A 275 -0.65 -15.70 3.03
CA GLU A 275 -0.32 -16.27 4.33
C GLU A 275 -0.81 -15.40 5.49
N MET A 276 -0.66 -14.08 5.36
CA MET A 276 -1.22 -13.13 6.31
C MET A 276 -2.74 -13.26 6.39
N LEU A 277 -3.42 -13.25 5.24
CA LEU A 277 -4.88 -13.32 5.18
C LEU A 277 -5.41 -14.67 5.66
N ARG A 278 -4.70 -15.77 5.41
CA ARG A 278 -5.01 -17.09 5.98
C ARG A 278 -5.09 -17.06 7.52
N GLY A 279 -4.28 -16.22 8.17
CA GLY A 279 -4.28 -16.11 9.62
C GLY A 279 -5.47 -15.36 10.22
N ILE A 280 -6.28 -14.68 9.40
CA ILE A 280 -7.39 -13.82 9.87
C ILE A 280 -8.77 -14.21 9.32
N LEU A 281 -8.82 -14.99 8.23
CA LEU A 281 -10.05 -15.56 7.64
C LEU A 281 -10.45 -16.86 8.35
#